data_AF-W1PX13-F1
#
_entry.id   AF-W1PX13-F1
#
_cell.length_a   1.000
_cell.length_b   1.000
_cell.length_c   1.000
_cell.angle_alpha   90.00
_cell.angle_beta   90.00
_cell.angle_gamma   90.00
#
_symmetry.space_group_name_H-M   'P 1'
#
loop_
_entity.id
_entity.type
_entity.pdbx_description
1 polymer ?
#
loop_
_entity_poly.entity_id
_entity_poly.type
_entity_poly.pdbx_seq_one_letter_code
_entity_poly.pdbx_strand_id
1 'polypeptide(L)' 'MGAQVVSPDAVTMPTVISACAQLGVLDLGRDIHKYVSQNSFNLDVFIGSSLIDMYEEYSQA' A
#
# COMPACT_ATOMS: atom_id res chain seq x y z
N MET A 1 6.54 -8.86 -25.01
CA MET A 1 5.69 -7.85 -24.36
C MET A 1 6.55 -7.15 -23.33
N GLY A 2 6.97 -5.92 -23.61
CA GLY A 2 7.77 -5.15 -22.64
C GLY A 2 6.87 -4.71 -21.49
N ALA A 3 7.28 -4.97 -20.26
CA ALA A 3 6.60 -4.39 -19.10
C ALA A 3 6.81 -2.88 -19.17
N GLN A 4 5.73 -2.13 -19.42
CA GLN A 4 5.77 -0.68 -19.30
C GLN A 4 5.87 -0.36 -17.81
N VAL A 5 6.90 0.38 -17.42
CA VAL A 5 7.06 0.85 -16.04
C VAL A 5 6.02 1.95 -15.84
N VAL A 6 4.83 1.55 -15.39
CA VAL A 6 3.75 2.46 -15.02
C VAL A 6 3.96 2.83 -13.56
N SER A 7 4.08 4.12 -13.25
CA SER A 7 4.13 4.59 -11.88
C SER A 7 2.75 4.41 -11.25
N PRO A 8 2.62 3.71 -10.12
CA PRO A 8 1.39 3.68 -9.33
C PRO A 8 0.92 5.10 -9.03
N ASP A 9 -0.37 5.35 -9.23
CA ASP A 9 -1.03 6.60 -8.86
C ASP A 9 -1.81 6.47 -7.55
N ALA A 10 -2.42 7.56 -7.12
CA ALA A 10 -3.18 7.62 -5.88
C ALA A 10 -4.43 6.72 -5.87
N VAL A 11 -4.85 6.21 -7.02
CA VAL A 11 -5.99 5.27 -7.16
C VAL A 11 -5.51 3.82 -7.10
N THR A 12 -4.33 3.55 -7.66
CA THR A 12 -3.74 2.21 -7.70
C THR A 12 -3.21 1.78 -6.34
N MET A 13 -2.57 2.70 -5.61
CA MET A 13 -1.92 2.39 -4.32
C MET A 13 -2.89 1.84 -3.25
N PRO A 14 -4.09 2.41 -3.03
CA PRO A 14 -5.06 1.84 -2.09
C PRO A 14 -5.47 0.41 -2.42
N THR A 15 -5.68 0.09 -3.71
CA THR A 15 -6.03 -1.27 -4.15
C THR A 15 -4.91 -2.26 -3.88
N VAL A 16 -3.66 -1.86 -4.14
CA VAL A 16 -2.48 -2.69 -3.85
C VAL A 16 -2.36 -2.92 -2.34
N ILE A 17 -2.49 -1.87 -1.52
CA ILE A 17 -2.42 -1.98 -0.06
C ILE A 17 -3.49 -2.93 0.49
N SER A 18 -4.74 -2.79 0.04
CA SER A 18 -5.85 -3.66 0.47
C SER A 18 -5.62 -5.13 0.09
N ALA A 19 -5.10 -5.39 -1.11
CA ALA A 19 -4.76 -6.77 -1.51
C ALA A 19 -3.64 -7.36 -0.64
N CYS A 20 -2.65 -6.54 -0.24
CA CYS A 20 -1.55 -6.98 0.63
C CYS A 20 -2.02 -7.26 2.06
N ALA A 21 -2.96 -6.46 2.57
CA ALA A 21 -3.61 -6.68 3.86
C ALA A 21 -4.31 -8.04 3.89
N GLN A 22 -5.14 -8.33 2.89
CA GLN A 22 -5.88 -9.60 2.77
C GLN A 22 -4.97 -10.83 2.65
N LEU A 23 -3.78 -10.67 2.07
CA LEU A 23 -2.79 -11.74 1.96
C LEU A 23 -1.95 -11.92 3.23
N GLY A 24 -2.07 -11.02 4.22
CA GLY A 24 -1.33 -11.08 5.49
C GLY A 24 0.19 -10.89 5.33
N VAL A 25 0.64 -10.29 4.22
CA VAL A 25 2.07 -10.19 3.89
C VAL A 25 2.64 -8.89 4.45
N LEU A 26 3.15 -8.94 5.69
CA LEU A 26 3.73 -7.78 6.36
C LEU A 26 4.93 -7.15 5.67
N ASP A 27 5.82 -7.98 5.15
CA ASP A 27 7.06 -7.49 4.54
C ASP A 27 6.73 -6.59 3.35
N LEU A 28 5.71 -6.99 2.58
CA LEU A 28 5.16 -6.21 1.48
C LEU A 28 4.50 -4.92 1.97
N GLY A 29 3.75 -4.98 3.07
CA GLY A 29 3.17 -3.79 3.70
C GLY A 29 4.19 -2.74 4.13
N ARG A 30 5.33 -3.19 4.68
CA ARG A 30 6.45 -2.30 5.05
C ARG A 30 7.10 -1.67 3.83
N ASP A 31 7.31 -2.45 2.78
CA ASP A 31 7.86 -1.94 1.51
C ASP A 31 6.91 -0.91 0.86
N ILE A 32 5.60 -1.17 0.90
CA ILE A 32 4.59 -0.23 0.40
C ILE A 32 4.55 1.05 1.24
N HIS A 33 4.58 0.98 2.56
CA HIS A 33 4.66 2.16 3.42
C HIS A 33 5.90 3.00 3.05
N LYS A 34 7.06 2.37 2.89
CA LYS A 34 8.28 3.07 2.48
C LYS A 34 8.12 3.73 1.11
N TYR A 35 7.50 3.04 0.15
CA TYR A 35 7.21 3.59 -1.18
C TYR A 35 6.27 4.80 -1.10
N VAL A 36 5.17 4.71 -0.33
CA VAL A 36 4.21 5.81 -0.11
C VAL A 36 4.89 7.03 0.50
N SER A 37 5.75 6.82 1.50
CA SER A 37 6.49 7.88 2.17
C SER A 37 7.52 8.55 1.26
N GLN A 38 8.17 7.79 0.38
CA GLN A 38 9.18 8.32 -0.55
C GLN A 38 8.59 9.07 -1.74
N ASN A 39 7.35 8.75 -2.13
CA ASN A 39 6.68 9.35 -3.30
C ASN A 39 5.63 10.40 -2.91
N SER A 40 5.65 10.90 -1.68
CA SER A 40 4.72 11.92 -1.17
C SER A 40 3.24 11.54 -1.20
N PHE A 41 2.93 10.23 -1.30
CA PHE A 41 1.57 9.71 -1.23
C PHE A 41 0.98 9.75 0.18
N ASN A 42 1.81 10.01 1.19
CA ASN A 42 1.41 10.14 2.60
C ASN A 42 0.46 11.32 2.89
N LEU A 43 0.20 12.19 1.90
CA LEU A 43 -0.80 13.27 2.00
C LEU A 43 -2.19 12.82 1.54
N ASP A 44 -2.29 11.64 0.91
CA ASP A 44 -3.56 11.09 0.45
C ASP A 44 -4.24 10.33 1.59
N VAL A 45 -5.43 10.80 1.98
CA VAL A 45 -6.21 10.24 3.08
C VAL A 45 -6.65 8.79 2.79
N PHE A 46 -6.91 8.44 1.53
CA PHE A 46 -7.31 7.08 1.16
C PHE A 46 -6.14 6.11 1.32
N ILE A 47 -4.94 6.51 0.88
CA ILE A 47 -3.73 5.71 1.05
C ILE A 47 -3.39 5.55 2.54
N GLY A 48 -3.51 6.63 3.32
CA GLY A 48 -3.32 6.58 4.77
C GLY A 48 -4.30 5.63 5.46
N SER A 49 -5.59 5.70 5.10
CA SER A 49 -6.62 4.80 5.63
C SER A 49 -6.31 3.34 5.29
N SER A 50 -5.98 3.04 4.03
CA SER A 50 -5.65 1.67 3.63
C SER A 50 -4.42 1.11 4.35
N LEU A 51 -3.41 1.95 4.63
CA LEU A 51 -2.25 1.52 5.44
C LEU A 51 -2.64 1.22 6.88
N ILE A 52 -3.51 2.02 7.48
CA ILE A 52 -4.04 1.75 8.84
C ILE A 52 -4.77 0.42 8.86
N ASP A 53 -5.70 0.19 7.93
CA ASP A 53 -6.46 -1.06 7.82
C ASP A 53 -5.51 -2.27 7.70
N MET A 54 -4.46 -2.15 6.87
CA MET A 54 -3.44 -3.19 6.70
C MET A 54 -2.68 -3.51 8.00
N TYR A 55 -2.32 -2.49 8.78
CA TYR A 55 -1.63 -2.70 10.06
C TYR A 55 -2.58 -3.18 11.16
N GLU A 56 -3.85 -2.78 11.13
CA GLU A 56 -4.89 -3.25 12.06
C GLU A 56 -5.20 -4.73 11.85
N GLU A 57 -5.37 -5.19 10.62
CA GLU A 57 -5.60 -6.61 10.31
C GLU A 57 -4.42 -7.49 10.76
N TYR A 58 -3.19 -6.99 10.70
CA TYR A 58 -2.03 -7.73 11.22
C TYR A 58 -2.00 -7.80 12.75
N SER A 59 -2.47 -6.76 13.46
CA SER A 59 -2.48 -6.77 14.92
C SER A 59 -3.51 -7.73 15.52
N GLN A 60 -4.45 -8.23 14.72
CA GLN A 60 -5.49 -9.19 15.12
C GLN A 60 -5.16 -10.65 14.76
N ALA A 61 -4.00 -10.92 14.13
CA ALA A 61 -3.51 -12.26 13.75
C ALA A 61 -2.48 -12.82 14.75
#